data_AF-X0X871-F1
#
_entry.id   AF-X0X871-F1
#
_cell.length_a   1.000
_cell.length_b   1.000
_cell.length_c   1.000
_cell.angle_alpha   90.00
_cell.angle_beta   90.00
_cell.angle_gamma   90.00
#
_symmetry.space_group_name_H-M   'P 1'
#
loop_
_entity.id
_entity.type
_entity.pdbx_description
1 polymer ?
#
loop_
_entity_poly.entity_id
_entity_poly.type
_entity_poly.pdbx_seq_one_letter_code
_entity_poly.pdbx_strand_id
1 'polypeptide(L)'
;MYHRDHIAGTVVDILSDLIWSEFELIGIQDPVIRNLYADSLEAIDPISTFPDLTREFLVLGRTVSSMIFDKQRGIFKDLICHDPSFIRLTPIPIQGFDPKIDLIPSPGMRDFVESEDPRDVDARKVLPEAYIEAVRMASGSGVGMSGSGLGQQSGGFGGHGGGFGGGGGGGDIGGIPLDPINTLFLPRKRFNNDYIGTSLYTRIITFWALEKALINATVTSARRRSRSVLHITAG
;
A
#
# COMPACT_ATOMS: atom_id res chain seq x y z
N MET A 1 11.35 -9.97 -10.62
CA MET A 1 12.09 -9.17 -11.61
C MET A 1 12.83 -8.05 -10.91
N TYR A 2 12.15 -7.20 -10.13
CA TYR A 2 12.76 -6.14 -9.31
C TYR A 2 14.08 -6.53 -8.60
N HIS A 3 14.10 -7.61 -7.81
CA HIS A 3 15.34 -8.05 -7.12
C HIS A 3 16.36 -8.83 -7.97
N ARG A 4 16.00 -9.25 -9.19
CA ARG A 4 16.83 -10.17 -10.00
C ARG A 4 17.37 -9.52 -11.27
N ASP A 5 16.75 -8.44 -11.73
CA ASP A 5 17.12 -7.69 -12.92
C ASP A 5 17.52 -6.28 -12.49
N HIS A 6 18.80 -5.96 -12.67
CA HIS A 6 19.39 -4.68 -12.28
C HIS A 6 18.82 -3.50 -13.08
N ILE A 7 18.41 -3.71 -14.34
CA ILE A 7 17.82 -2.65 -15.16
C ILE A 7 16.41 -2.37 -14.66
N ALA A 8 15.59 -3.41 -14.51
CA ALA A 8 14.22 -3.26 -14.06
C ALA A 8 14.12 -2.68 -12.64
N GLY A 9 15.01 -3.09 -11.73
CA GLY A 9 15.11 -2.51 -10.40
C GLY A 9 15.42 -1.02 -10.44
N THR A 10 16.47 -0.64 -11.17
CA THR A 10 16.91 0.77 -11.28
C THR A 10 15.84 1.67 -11.86
N VAL A 11 15.11 1.23 -12.90
CA VAL A 11 14.04 2.05 -13.49
C VAL A 11 12.87 2.22 -12.52
N VAL A 12 12.51 1.18 -11.76
CA VAL A 12 11.50 1.29 -10.70
C VAL A 12 11.93 2.33 -9.67
N ASP A 13 13.15 2.26 -9.17
CA ASP A 13 13.64 3.19 -8.14
C ASP A 13 13.65 4.64 -8.64
N ILE A 14 14.18 4.88 -9.84
CA ILE A 14 14.16 6.22 -10.44
C ILE A 14 12.73 6.75 -10.57
N LEU A 15 11.78 5.93 -11.03
CA LEU A 15 10.39 6.38 -11.19
C LEU A 15 9.71 6.63 -9.85
N SER A 16 9.94 5.77 -8.88
CA SER A 16 9.38 5.94 -7.54
C SER A 16 9.85 7.24 -6.91
N ASP A 17 11.12 7.63 -7.10
CA ASP A 17 11.64 8.86 -6.51
C ASP A 17 11.26 10.10 -7.33
N LEU A 18 11.23 10.02 -8.67
CA LEU A 18 11.02 11.18 -9.55
C LEU A 18 9.61 11.76 -9.48
N ILE A 19 8.60 10.93 -9.16
CA ILE A 19 7.19 11.34 -9.16
C ILE A 19 6.88 12.25 -7.97
N TRP A 20 7.65 12.16 -6.88
CA TRP A 20 7.44 12.92 -5.67
C TRP A 20 8.40 14.10 -5.60
N SER A 21 7.85 15.28 -5.38
CA SER A 21 8.58 16.52 -5.18
C SER A 21 7.91 17.31 -4.07
N GLU A 22 8.60 18.32 -3.55
CA GLU A 22 7.98 19.31 -2.67
C GLU A 22 6.68 19.83 -3.31
N PHE A 23 5.64 19.95 -2.48
CA PHE A 23 4.32 20.39 -2.89
C PHE A 23 3.79 21.40 -1.87
N GLU A 24 2.95 22.33 -2.35
CA GLU A 24 2.26 23.30 -1.49
C GLU A 24 0.75 23.08 -1.58
N LEU A 25 0.09 23.13 -0.42
CA LEU A 25 -1.38 23.15 -0.34
C LEU A 25 -1.92 24.50 -0.82
N ILE A 26 -2.57 24.49 -1.98
CA ILE A 26 -3.24 25.66 -2.57
C ILE A 26 -4.76 25.46 -2.66
N GLY A 27 -5.51 26.56 -2.70
CA GLY A 27 -6.97 26.55 -2.94
C GLY A 27 -7.86 26.44 -1.71
N ILE A 28 -7.30 26.31 -0.50
CA ILE A 28 -8.05 26.33 0.76
C ILE A 28 -8.09 27.77 1.30
N GLN A 29 -9.27 28.37 1.37
CA GLN A 29 -9.44 29.75 1.85
C GLN A 29 -9.49 29.85 3.38
N ASP A 30 -10.02 28.82 4.05
CA ASP A 30 -10.09 28.79 5.51
C ASP A 30 -8.73 28.36 6.11
N PRO A 31 -8.08 29.23 6.91
CA PRO A 31 -6.78 28.93 7.49
C PRO A 31 -6.81 27.76 8.48
N VAL A 32 -7.94 27.54 9.17
CA VAL A 32 -8.07 26.44 10.15
C VAL A 32 -8.05 25.10 9.42
N ILE A 33 -8.82 25.00 8.34
CA ILE A 33 -8.89 23.79 7.52
C ILE A 33 -7.54 23.55 6.83
N ARG A 34 -6.91 24.61 6.31
CA ARG A 34 -5.58 24.52 5.67
C ARG A 34 -4.55 23.93 6.63
N ASN A 35 -4.50 24.43 7.87
CA ASN A 35 -3.53 23.98 8.85
C ASN A 35 -3.77 22.53 9.25
N LEU A 36 -5.02 22.08 9.38
CA LEU A 36 -5.34 20.67 9.67
C LEU A 36 -4.79 19.70 8.61
N TYR A 37 -4.95 20.05 7.32
CA TYR A 37 -4.40 19.27 6.23
C TYR A 37 -2.88 19.34 6.16
N ALA A 38 -2.30 20.52 6.43
CA ALA A 38 -0.84 20.69 6.50
C ALA A 38 -0.24 19.82 7.60
N ASP A 39 -0.82 19.83 8.80
CA ASP A 39 -0.39 19.01 9.94
C ASP A 39 -0.48 17.51 9.62
N SER A 40 -1.53 17.08 8.90
CA SER A 40 -1.68 15.69 8.47
C SER A 40 -0.61 15.28 7.45
N LEU A 41 -0.30 16.15 6.50
CA LEU A 41 0.71 15.90 5.47
C LEU A 41 2.12 15.92 6.05
N GLU A 42 2.40 16.81 7.00
CA GLU A 42 3.67 16.82 7.72
C GLU A 42 3.85 15.53 8.53
N ALA A 43 2.79 15.03 9.16
CA ALA A 43 2.85 13.80 9.94
C ALA A 43 3.05 12.54 9.08
N ILE A 44 2.37 12.45 7.93
CA ILE A 44 2.51 11.31 7.00
C ILE A 44 3.85 11.32 6.26
N ASP A 45 4.41 12.52 6.04
CA ASP A 45 5.59 12.76 5.20
C ASP A 45 5.53 12.02 3.86
N PRO A 46 4.66 12.45 2.92
CA PRO A 46 4.51 11.80 1.62
C PRO A 46 5.81 11.71 0.80
N ILE A 47 6.75 12.64 1.02
CA ILE A 47 8.01 12.67 0.27
C ILE A 47 8.88 11.46 0.60
N SER A 48 8.87 11.00 1.86
CA SER A 48 9.58 9.78 2.25
C SER A 48 8.72 8.53 2.11
N THR A 49 7.43 8.61 2.46
CA THR A 49 6.54 7.45 2.53
C THR A 49 5.99 7.00 1.17
N PHE A 50 5.67 7.93 0.27
CA PHE A 50 4.99 7.57 -0.99
C PHE A 50 5.91 6.99 -2.09
N PRO A 51 7.23 7.23 -2.12
CA PRO A 51 8.14 6.46 -2.97
C PRO A 51 8.03 4.96 -2.72
N ASP A 52 7.88 4.54 -1.45
CA ASP A 52 7.73 3.13 -1.09
C ASP A 52 6.41 2.55 -1.60
N LEU A 53 5.29 3.26 -1.40
CA LEU A 53 3.99 2.88 -1.97
C LEU A 53 4.04 2.79 -3.50
N THR A 54 4.75 3.72 -4.14
CA THR A 54 4.89 3.77 -5.59
C THR A 54 5.71 2.60 -6.09
N ARG A 55 6.80 2.26 -5.39
CA ARG A 55 7.62 1.08 -5.70
C ARG A 55 6.78 -0.19 -5.60
N GLU A 56 6.03 -0.34 -4.52
CA GLU A 56 5.14 -1.50 -4.32
C GLU A 56 4.09 -1.59 -5.44
N PHE A 57 3.44 -0.46 -5.75
CA PHE A 57 2.49 -0.37 -6.86
C PHE A 57 3.12 -0.72 -8.22
N LEU A 58 4.33 -0.25 -8.49
CA LEU A 58 5.05 -0.50 -9.74
C LEU A 58 5.49 -1.98 -9.87
N VAL A 59 5.90 -2.61 -8.76
CA VAL A 59 6.42 -3.98 -8.73
C VAL A 59 5.28 -5.01 -8.67
N LEU A 60 4.33 -4.82 -7.76
CA LEU A 60 3.26 -5.78 -7.44
C LEU A 60 1.95 -5.47 -8.17
N GLY A 61 1.76 -4.23 -8.63
CA GLY A 61 0.53 -3.79 -9.29
C GLY A 61 -0.60 -3.47 -8.31
N ARG A 62 -0.31 -3.39 -7.02
CA ARG A 62 -1.23 -2.96 -5.95
C ARG A 62 -0.43 -2.50 -4.75
N THR A 63 -1.02 -1.63 -3.95
CA THR A 63 -0.55 -1.29 -2.59
C THR A 63 -1.74 -1.26 -1.64
N VAL A 64 -1.54 -1.73 -0.42
CA VAL A 64 -2.56 -1.78 0.65
C VAL A 64 -1.94 -1.23 1.91
N SER A 65 -2.52 -0.18 2.48
CA SER A 65 -1.97 0.46 3.67
C SER A 65 -3.09 0.88 4.63
N SER A 66 -2.83 0.84 5.92
CA SER A 66 -3.75 1.37 6.94
C SER A 66 -3.27 2.72 7.44
N MET A 67 -4.14 3.72 7.38
CA MET A 67 -3.90 5.05 7.91
C MET A 67 -4.22 5.08 9.40
N ILE A 68 -3.34 5.68 10.19
CA ILE A 68 -3.53 5.84 11.62
C ILE A 68 -4.16 7.22 11.89
N PHE A 69 -5.41 7.22 12.35
CA PHE A 69 -6.12 8.45 12.69
C PHE A 69 -5.98 8.81 14.17
N ASP A 70 -5.52 10.02 14.46
CA ASP A 70 -5.52 10.60 15.80
C ASP A 70 -6.84 11.35 16.04
N LYS A 71 -7.73 10.73 16.84
CA LYS A 71 -9.04 11.31 17.19
C LYS A 71 -8.95 12.59 18.01
N GLN A 72 -7.87 12.80 18.77
CA GLN A 72 -7.74 14.01 19.61
C GLN A 72 -7.39 15.23 18.76
N ARG A 73 -6.50 15.03 17.79
CA ARG A 73 -6.04 16.10 16.88
C ARG A 73 -6.89 16.20 15.61
N GLY A 74 -7.65 15.16 15.27
CA GLY A 74 -8.46 15.11 14.05
C GLY A 74 -7.64 14.94 12.77
N ILE A 75 -6.41 14.43 12.89
CA ILE A 75 -5.46 14.27 11.77
C ILE A 75 -5.10 12.81 11.54
N PHE A 76 -4.67 12.49 10.33
CA PHE A 76 -3.96 11.25 10.07
C PHE A 76 -2.49 11.44 10.43
N LYS A 77 -2.00 10.63 11.38
CA LYS A 77 -0.66 10.79 11.94
C LYS A 77 0.40 9.91 11.26
N ASP A 78 -0.02 8.84 10.59
CA ASP A 78 0.89 7.82 10.09
C ASP A 78 0.19 6.87 9.10
N LEU A 79 0.98 6.04 8.42
CA LEU A 79 0.57 5.02 7.46
C LEU A 79 1.33 3.72 7.70
N ILE A 80 0.61 2.62 7.91
CA ILE A 80 1.17 1.27 7.98
C ILE A 80 1.03 0.62 6.60
N CYS A 81 2.14 0.41 5.90
CA CYS A 81 2.17 -0.35 4.65
C CYS A 81 2.12 -1.86 4.95
N HIS A 82 1.14 -2.55 4.36
CA HIS A 82 0.99 -4.00 4.54
C HIS A 82 1.63 -4.74 3.39
N ASP A 83 2.39 -5.78 3.70
CA ASP A 83 2.90 -6.70 2.67
C ASP A 83 1.71 -7.34 1.91
N PRO A 84 1.60 -7.15 0.59
CA PRO A 84 0.51 -7.71 -0.19
C PRO A 84 0.43 -9.23 -0.20
N SER A 85 1.51 -9.95 0.12
CA SER A 85 1.48 -11.41 0.29
C SER A 85 0.64 -11.85 1.48
N PHE A 86 0.46 -10.95 2.46
CA PHE A 86 -0.33 -11.16 3.66
C PHE A 86 -1.70 -10.46 3.59
N ILE A 87 -2.13 -10.04 2.40
CA ILE A 87 -3.46 -9.46 2.16
C ILE A 87 -4.31 -10.40 1.32
N ARG A 88 -5.53 -10.65 1.81
CA ARG A 88 -6.58 -11.34 1.07
C ARG A 88 -7.56 -10.33 0.52
N LEU A 89 -7.82 -10.41 -0.78
CA LEU A 89 -8.82 -9.60 -1.46
C LEU A 89 -9.98 -10.49 -1.87
N THR A 90 -11.15 -10.26 -1.29
CA THR A 90 -12.37 -10.98 -1.63
C THR A 90 -13.30 -10.05 -2.40
N PRO A 91 -13.52 -10.28 -3.71
CA PRO A 91 -14.38 -9.42 -4.50
C PRO A 91 -15.81 -9.48 -3.98
N ILE A 92 -16.47 -8.33 -3.95
CA ILE A 92 -17.92 -8.28 -3.77
C ILE A 92 -18.55 -8.55 -5.15
N PRO A 93 -19.50 -9.49 -5.28
CA PRO A 93 -20.09 -9.87 -6.57
C PRO A 93 -21.09 -8.80 -7.08
N ILE A 94 -20.78 -7.52 -6.87
CA ILE A 94 -21.55 -6.35 -7.29
C ILE A 94 -20.56 -5.35 -7.87
N GLN A 95 -20.83 -4.90 -9.09
CA GLN A 95 -19.97 -3.94 -9.78
C GLN A 95 -19.95 -2.58 -9.04
N GLY A 96 -18.76 -1.98 -8.93
CA GLY A 96 -18.57 -0.64 -8.35
C GLY A 96 -18.25 -0.63 -6.86
N PHE A 97 -18.23 -1.79 -6.20
CA PHE A 97 -17.76 -1.92 -4.82
C PHE A 97 -16.30 -2.34 -4.79
N ASP A 98 -15.55 -1.78 -3.84
CA ASP A 98 -14.21 -2.25 -3.55
C ASP A 98 -14.23 -3.66 -2.95
N PRO A 99 -13.19 -4.48 -3.18
CA PRO A 99 -13.10 -5.81 -2.59
C PRO A 99 -13.02 -5.70 -1.06
N LYS A 100 -13.49 -6.74 -0.37
CA LYS A 100 -13.17 -6.91 1.06
C LYS A 100 -11.67 -7.17 1.19
N ILE A 101 -11.03 -6.48 2.13
CA ILE A 101 -9.59 -6.54 2.35
C ILE A 101 -9.37 -7.11 3.74
N ASP A 102 -8.81 -8.31 3.82
CA ASP A 102 -8.49 -8.95 5.08
C ASP A 102 -6.97 -9.07 5.23
N LEU A 103 -6.43 -8.52 6.32
CA LEU A 103 -5.03 -8.64 6.70
C LEU A 103 -4.80 -9.98 7.40
N ILE A 104 -3.89 -10.78 6.88
CA ILE A 104 -3.41 -12.01 7.50
C ILE A 104 -2.15 -11.63 8.27
N PRO A 105 -2.11 -11.66 9.62
CA PRO A 105 -0.90 -11.28 10.33
C PRO A 105 0.27 -12.15 9.93
N SER A 106 1.32 -11.53 9.39
CA SER A 106 2.56 -12.21 9.03
C SER A 106 3.23 -12.80 10.27
N PRO A 107 4.03 -13.89 10.16
CA PRO A 107 4.75 -14.44 11.30
C PRO A 107 5.55 -13.37 12.07
N GLY A 108 6.27 -12.51 11.35
CA GLY A 108 7.03 -11.43 11.97
C GLY A 108 6.16 -10.39 12.71
N MET A 109 4.95 -10.10 12.21
CA MET A 109 4.02 -9.20 12.92
C MET A 109 3.50 -9.83 14.22
N ARG A 110 3.26 -11.15 14.23
CA ARG A 110 2.85 -11.88 15.44
C ARG A 110 3.97 -11.88 16.47
N ASP A 111 5.18 -12.24 16.04
CA ASP A 111 6.37 -12.25 16.88
C ASP A 111 6.64 -10.85 17.46
N PHE A 112 6.50 -9.80 16.66
CA PHE A 112 6.64 -8.41 17.12
C PHE A 112 5.61 -8.01 18.18
N VAL A 113 4.35 -8.40 17.99
CA VAL A 113 3.26 -8.11 18.94
C VAL A 113 3.46 -8.84 20.27
N GLU A 114 4.06 -10.03 20.26
CA GLU A 114 4.31 -10.86 21.45
C GLU A 114 5.70 -10.63 22.06
N SER A 115 6.64 -10.01 21.35
CA SER A 115 8.02 -9.78 21.78
C SER A 115 8.12 -9.05 23.12
N GLU A 116 9.10 -9.41 23.95
CA GLU A 116 9.43 -8.72 25.20
C GLU A 116 10.66 -7.81 25.07
N ASP A 117 11.26 -7.70 23.87
CA ASP A 117 12.41 -6.84 23.64
C ASP A 117 12.06 -5.37 23.92
N PRO A 118 12.86 -4.63 24.71
CA PRO A 118 12.60 -3.22 25.01
C PRO A 118 12.37 -2.35 23.76
N ARG A 119 13.05 -2.66 22.65
CA ARG A 119 12.91 -1.94 21.37
C ARG A 119 11.54 -2.16 20.74
N ASP A 120 11.03 -3.39 20.82
CA ASP A 120 9.72 -3.76 20.29
C ASP A 120 8.59 -3.25 21.20
N VAL A 121 8.81 -3.22 22.52
CA VAL A 121 7.91 -2.56 23.48
C VAL A 121 7.77 -1.08 23.14
N ASP A 122 8.88 -0.38 22.88
CA ASP A 122 8.85 1.04 22.55
C ASP A 122 8.21 1.30 21.18
N ALA A 123 8.53 0.51 20.16
CA ALA A 123 7.94 0.64 18.83
C ALA A 123 6.43 0.34 18.82
N ARG A 124 5.95 -0.63 19.63
CA ARG A 124 4.52 -0.94 19.72
C ARG A 124 3.66 0.21 20.24
N LYS A 125 4.21 1.16 21.00
CA LYS A 125 3.47 2.33 21.50
C LYS A 125 2.94 3.24 20.37
N VAL A 126 3.52 3.14 19.17
CA VAL A 126 3.09 3.91 18.00
C VAL A 126 1.79 3.35 17.42
N LEU A 127 1.61 2.02 17.52
CA LEU A 127 0.49 1.29 16.96
C LEU A 127 -0.81 1.54 17.76
N PRO A 128 -1.97 1.58 17.09
CA PRO A 128 -3.25 1.63 17.79
C PRO A 128 -3.49 0.34 18.59
N GLU A 129 -4.02 0.47 19.81
CA GLU A 129 -4.34 -0.69 20.66
C GLU A 129 -5.30 -1.66 19.96
N ALA A 130 -6.30 -1.13 19.24
CA ALA A 130 -7.24 -1.94 18.46
C ALA A 130 -6.56 -2.80 17.38
N TYR A 131 -5.44 -2.33 16.82
CA TYR A 131 -4.67 -3.09 15.84
C TYR A 131 -3.90 -4.24 16.51
N ILE A 132 -3.27 -3.97 17.66
CA ILE A 132 -2.55 -4.98 18.45
C ILE A 132 -3.50 -6.10 18.90
N GLU A 133 -4.67 -5.72 19.42
CA GLU A 133 -5.70 -6.67 19.85
C GLU A 133 -6.19 -7.54 18.69
N ALA A 134 -6.42 -6.93 17.52
CA ALA A 134 -6.83 -7.67 16.32
C ALA A 134 -5.78 -8.70 15.88
N VAL A 135 -4.48 -8.36 15.95
CA VAL A 135 -3.38 -9.31 15.68
C VAL A 135 -3.34 -10.47 16.67
N ARG A 136 -3.56 -10.20 17.96
CA ARG A 136 -3.63 -11.25 18.99
C ARG A 136 -4.83 -12.19 18.77
N MET A 137 -6.00 -11.64 18.46
CA MET A 137 -7.22 -12.41 18.18
C MET A 137 -7.06 -13.30 16.92
N ALA A 138 -6.44 -12.77 15.88
CA ALA A 138 -6.13 -13.52 14.67
C ALA A 138 -5.06 -14.63 14.89
N SER A 139 -4.18 -14.44 15.87
CA SER A 139 -3.16 -15.45 16.24
C SER A 139 -3.76 -16.58 17.09
N GLY A 140 -4.71 -16.26 17.98
CA GLY A 140 -5.41 -17.25 18.82
C GLY A 140 -6.41 -18.15 18.08
N SER A 141 -6.93 -17.70 16.93
CA SER A 141 -7.89 -18.47 16.11
C SER A 141 -7.26 -19.53 15.20
N GLY A 142 -5.93 -19.68 15.24
CA GLY A 142 -5.17 -20.68 14.47
C GLY A 142 -4.84 -21.98 15.21
N VAL A 143 -5.14 -22.10 16.50
CA VAL A 143 -4.81 -23.29 17.31
C VAL A 143 -6.08 -23.94 17.84
N GLY A 144 -6.61 -24.87 17.05
CA GLY A 144 -7.61 -25.85 17.50
C GLY A 144 -8.99 -25.67 16.87
N MET A 145 -9.33 -26.54 15.92
CA MET A 145 -10.68 -27.12 15.82
C MET A 145 -10.72 -28.24 14.77
N SER A 146 -10.21 -29.41 15.17
CA SER A 146 -10.86 -30.68 14.83
C SER A 146 -11.93 -30.93 15.89
N GLY A 147 -13.22 -30.82 15.53
CA GLY A 147 -14.29 -31.14 16.48
C GLY A 147 -15.63 -30.49 16.17
N SER A 148 -16.48 -31.25 15.48
CA SER A 148 -17.94 -31.37 15.65
C SER A 148 -18.71 -30.31 16.45
N GLY A 149 -19.76 -29.74 15.84
CA GLY A 149 -20.87 -29.14 16.61
C GLY A 149 -21.81 -28.26 15.78
N LEU A 150 -22.92 -28.85 15.33
CA LEU A 150 -24.11 -28.15 14.83
C LEU A 150 -24.76 -27.26 15.90
N GLY A 151 -25.28 -26.10 15.53
CA GLY A 151 -26.18 -25.30 16.39
C GLY A 151 -26.67 -24.01 15.73
N GLN A 152 -27.95 -23.97 15.37
CA GLN A 152 -28.70 -22.82 14.85
C GLN A 152 -29.04 -21.76 15.93
N GLN A 153 -29.48 -20.59 15.42
CA GLN A 153 -30.36 -19.53 15.99
C GLN A 153 -29.64 -18.19 16.25
N SER A 154 -30.21 -16.99 16.13
CA SER A 154 -31.29 -16.36 15.34
C SER A 154 -31.39 -14.90 15.83
N GLY A 155 -31.42 -13.91 14.92
CA GLY A 155 -32.15 -12.62 15.04
C GLY A 155 -31.76 -11.55 16.09
N GLY A 156 -31.57 -10.30 15.66
CA GLY A 156 -31.69 -9.11 16.52
C GLY A 156 -31.04 -7.82 15.99
N PHE A 157 -31.85 -6.90 15.47
CA PHE A 157 -31.48 -5.58 14.94
C PHE A 157 -31.07 -4.55 16.01
N GLY A 158 -30.14 -3.65 15.68
CA GLY A 158 -30.12 -2.26 16.19
C GLY A 158 -28.74 -1.70 16.58
N GLY A 159 -28.40 -0.51 16.04
CA GLY A 159 -27.47 0.43 16.70
C GLY A 159 -26.35 1.03 15.84
N HIS A 160 -26.51 2.31 15.47
CA HIS A 160 -25.43 3.17 14.97
C HIS A 160 -24.31 3.34 16.01
N GLY A 161 -23.08 3.03 15.61
CA GLY A 161 -21.87 3.34 16.35
C GLY A 161 -20.67 3.21 15.41
N GLY A 162 -19.94 4.32 15.20
CA GLY A 162 -18.65 4.33 14.52
C GLY A 162 -17.62 3.59 15.37
N GLY A 163 -17.66 2.28 15.30
CA GLY A 163 -16.73 1.34 15.88
C GLY A 163 -16.39 0.30 14.83
N PHE A 164 -15.22 -0.33 14.97
CA PHE A 164 -14.79 -1.47 14.17
C PHE A 164 -15.82 -2.61 14.31
N GLY A 165 -16.88 -2.54 13.50
CA GLY A 165 -18.02 -3.42 13.55
C GLY A 165 -17.77 -4.61 12.62
N GLY A 166 -17.48 -5.75 13.23
CA GLY A 166 -17.39 -7.03 12.53
C GLY A 166 -18.69 -7.38 11.83
N GLY A 167 -18.66 -7.40 10.49
CA GLY A 167 -19.71 -7.94 9.64
C GLY A 167 -19.23 -9.22 8.97
N GLY A 168 -19.58 -10.37 9.55
CA GLY A 168 -19.16 -11.70 9.10
C GLY A 168 -19.74 -12.13 7.75
N GLY A 169 -19.01 -13.02 7.08
CA GLY A 169 -19.51 -13.79 5.93
C GLY A 169 -18.40 -14.42 5.10
N GLY A 170 -18.03 -15.65 5.47
CA GLY A 170 -17.10 -16.53 4.74
C GLY A 170 -15.98 -17.02 5.65
N GLY A 171 -16.16 -18.18 6.29
CA GLY A 171 -15.11 -18.78 7.12
C GLY A 171 -13.93 -19.18 6.25
N ASP A 172 -12.74 -18.67 6.57
CA ASP A 172 -11.43 -19.21 6.18
C ASP A 172 -10.29 -18.36 6.79
N ILE A 173 -9.53 -18.96 7.72
CA ILE A 173 -8.20 -18.53 8.23
C ILE A 173 -8.15 -17.13 8.86
N GLY A 174 -7.88 -17.03 10.18
CA GLY A 174 -7.83 -15.82 11.03
C GLY A 174 -7.23 -14.56 10.38
N GLY A 175 -8.03 -13.87 9.57
CA GLY A 175 -7.72 -12.60 8.94
C GLY A 175 -8.45 -11.48 9.66
N ILE A 176 -7.79 -10.34 9.79
CA ILE A 176 -8.33 -9.11 10.38
C ILE A 176 -9.00 -8.32 9.26
N PRO A 177 -10.32 -8.08 9.31
CA PRO A 177 -10.98 -7.25 8.31
C PRO A 177 -10.49 -5.81 8.46
N LEU A 178 -9.98 -5.24 7.38
CA LEU A 178 -9.54 -3.84 7.37
C LEU A 178 -10.74 -2.92 7.12
N ASP A 179 -10.81 -1.83 7.89
CA ASP A 179 -11.87 -0.82 7.77
C ASP A 179 -11.68 0.01 6.49
N PRO A 180 -12.68 0.09 5.58
CA PRO A 180 -12.57 0.85 4.34
C PRO A 180 -12.25 2.33 4.54
N ILE A 181 -12.64 2.94 5.67
CA ILE A 181 -12.41 4.37 5.93
C ILE A 181 -10.93 4.67 6.17
N ASN A 182 -10.24 3.76 6.87
CA ASN A 182 -8.85 3.92 7.26
C ASN A 182 -7.90 3.12 6.38
N THR A 183 -8.39 2.52 5.29
CA THR A 183 -7.58 1.67 4.40
C THR A 183 -7.37 2.36 3.06
N LEU A 184 -6.11 2.63 2.75
CA LEU A 184 -5.67 3.06 1.44
C LEU A 184 -5.43 1.82 0.57
N PHE A 185 -6.33 1.57 -0.37
CA PHE A 185 -6.17 0.51 -1.36
C PHE A 185 -6.03 1.09 -2.76
N LEU A 186 -4.88 0.88 -3.39
CA LEU A 186 -4.62 1.35 -4.75
C LEU A 186 -4.26 0.16 -5.66
N PRO A 187 -5.24 -0.43 -6.37
CA PRO A 187 -4.98 -1.47 -7.36
C PRO A 187 -4.67 -0.87 -8.73
N ARG A 188 -3.78 -1.51 -9.49
CA ARG A 188 -3.56 -1.21 -10.91
C ARG A 188 -4.67 -1.84 -11.73
N LYS A 189 -5.70 -1.06 -12.03
CA LYS A 189 -6.85 -1.52 -12.84
C LYS A 189 -6.50 -1.48 -14.33
N ARG A 190 -6.45 -2.63 -14.99
CA ARG A 190 -6.48 -2.71 -16.48
C ARG A 190 -7.92 -2.84 -17.00
N PHE A 191 -8.79 -3.46 -16.21
CA PHE A 191 -10.23 -3.56 -16.40
C PHE A 191 -10.93 -3.25 -15.07
N ASN A 192 -12.22 -2.85 -15.11
CA ASN A 192 -12.97 -2.52 -13.90
C ASN A 192 -13.04 -3.66 -12.86
N ASN A 193 -12.88 -4.91 -13.28
CA ASN A 193 -12.91 -6.10 -12.42
C ASN A 193 -11.51 -6.72 -12.19
N ASP A 194 -10.43 -6.01 -12.50
CA ASP A 194 -9.07 -6.50 -12.27
C ASP A 194 -8.60 -6.14 -10.85
N TYR A 195 -8.96 -6.98 -9.87
CA TYR A 195 -8.58 -6.85 -8.45
C TYR A 195 -7.48 -7.84 -8.01
N ILE A 196 -7.20 -8.85 -8.84
CA ILE A 196 -6.16 -9.87 -8.57
C ILE A 196 -4.78 -9.37 -9.01
N GLY A 197 -4.73 -8.41 -9.93
CA GLY A 197 -3.54 -7.70 -10.34
C GLY A 197 -3.16 -7.97 -11.79
N THR A 198 -2.53 -6.98 -12.41
CA THR A 198 -2.17 -7.04 -13.82
C THR A 198 -0.96 -7.95 -14.05
N SER A 199 -0.93 -8.65 -15.19
CA SER A 199 0.16 -9.54 -15.62
C SER A 199 1.54 -8.88 -15.55
N LEU A 200 2.58 -9.67 -15.24
CA LEU A 200 3.98 -9.24 -15.27
C LEU A 200 4.34 -8.58 -16.62
N TYR A 201 3.77 -9.07 -17.73
CA TYR A 201 4.02 -8.54 -19.07
C TYR A 201 3.59 -7.07 -19.21
N THR A 202 2.41 -6.74 -18.68
CA THR A 202 1.94 -5.33 -18.61
C THR A 202 2.75 -4.47 -17.65
N ARG A 203 3.39 -5.08 -16.64
CA ARG A 203 4.31 -4.35 -15.75
C ARG A 203 5.60 -3.99 -16.50
N ILE A 204 6.12 -4.91 -17.33
CA ILE A 204 7.38 -4.75 -18.08
C ILE A 204 7.29 -3.72 -19.21
N ILE A 205 6.17 -3.64 -19.92
CA ILE A 205 6.04 -2.78 -21.11
C ILE A 205 6.35 -1.30 -20.79
N THR A 206 5.90 -0.78 -19.65
CA THR A 206 6.14 0.62 -19.28
C THR A 206 7.63 0.88 -19.03
N PHE A 207 8.31 -0.02 -18.33
CA PHE A 207 9.76 0.11 -18.08
C PHE A 207 10.56 0.03 -19.37
N TRP A 208 10.24 -0.93 -20.24
CA TRP A 208 10.88 -1.07 -21.54
C TRP A 208 10.64 0.16 -22.44
N ALA A 209 9.42 0.69 -22.46
CA ALA A 209 9.10 1.88 -23.24
C ALA A 209 9.84 3.13 -22.73
N LEU A 210 9.92 3.32 -21.41
CA LEU A 210 10.65 4.42 -20.79
C LEU A 210 12.17 4.31 -21.01
N GLU A 211 12.73 3.11 -20.87
CA GLU A 211 14.13 2.85 -21.18
C GLU A 211 14.45 3.20 -22.63
N LYS A 212 13.62 2.75 -23.58
CA LYS A 212 13.77 3.12 -25.00
C LYS A 212 13.68 4.63 -25.19
N ALA A 213 12.77 5.31 -24.50
CA ALA A 213 12.66 6.77 -24.56
C ALA A 213 13.91 7.48 -24.02
N LEU A 214 14.43 7.04 -22.86
CA LEU A 214 15.66 7.58 -22.24
C LEU A 214 16.91 7.35 -23.09
N ILE A 215 17.08 6.15 -23.64
CA ILE A 215 18.18 5.83 -24.56
C ILE A 215 18.06 6.70 -25.81
N ASN A 216 16.86 6.82 -26.40
CA ASN A 216 16.65 7.66 -27.58
C ASN A 216 16.93 9.14 -27.30
N ALA A 217 16.51 9.66 -26.14
CA ALA A 217 16.80 11.03 -25.72
C ALA A 217 18.30 11.26 -25.53
N THR A 218 19.00 10.34 -24.87
CA THR A 218 20.46 10.39 -24.66
C THR A 218 21.21 10.30 -25.98
N VAL A 219 20.83 9.38 -26.88
CA VAL A 219 21.41 9.24 -28.23
C VAL A 219 21.15 10.49 -29.06
N THR A 220 19.97 11.10 -28.96
CA THR A 220 19.67 12.35 -29.67
C THR A 220 20.51 13.51 -29.14
N SER A 221 20.68 13.61 -27.82
CA SER A 221 21.56 14.60 -27.19
C SER A 221 23.03 14.38 -27.58
N ALA A 222 23.49 13.12 -27.58
CA ALA A 222 24.83 12.74 -28.02
C ALA A 222 25.06 13.07 -29.50
N ARG A 223 24.10 12.81 -30.39
CA ARG A 223 24.15 13.18 -31.81
C ARG A 223 24.24 14.69 -32.01
N ARG A 224 23.55 15.49 -31.18
CA ARG A 224 23.66 16.96 -31.21
C ARG A 224 25.04 17.45 -30.75
N ARG A 225 25.70 16.70 -29.86
CA ARG A 225 27.04 17.01 -29.34
C ARG A 225 28.18 16.46 -30.21
N SER A 226 27.97 15.37 -30.94
CA SER A 226 28.93 14.85 -31.92
C SER A 226 28.88 15.70 -33.19
N ARG A 227 29.69 16.76 -33.26
CA ARG A 227 30.03 17.37 -34.56
C ARG A 227 30.75 16.34 -35.44
N SER A 228 30.57 16.49 -36.75
CA SER A 228 31.10 15.61 -37.80
C SER A 228 32.54 15.17 -37.52
N VAL A 229 32.80 13.87 -37.61
CA VAL A 229 34.15 13.33 -37.71
C VAL A 229 34.82 14.01 -38.91
N LEU A 230 35.90 14.74 -38.63
CA LEU A 230 36.76 15.40 -39.61
C LEU A 230 37.16 14.39 -40.69
N HIS A 231 36.76 14.61 -41.94
CA HIS A 231 37.33 13.88 -43.07
C HIS A 231 38.72 14.46 -43.33
N ILE A 232 39.78 13.68 -43.07
CA ILE A 232 41.12 14.03 -43.52
C ILE A 232 41.20 13.67 -45.00
N THR A 233 41.25 14.69 -45.86
CA THR A 233 41.60 14.50 -47.26
C THR A 233 43.11 14.25 -47.33
N ALA A 234 43.51 13.02 -47.63
CA ALA A 234 44.89 12.74 -48.00
C ALA A 234 45.12 13.27 -49.43
N GLY A 235 46.10 14.16 -49.57
CA GLY A 235 46.64 14.58 -50.87
C GLY A 235 47.52 13.50 -51.49
#